data_AF-K5Z5H3-F1
#
_entry.id   AF-K5Z5H3-F1
#
_cell.length_a   1.000
_cell.length_b   1.000
_cell.length_c   1.000
_cell.angle_alpha   90.00
_cell.angle_beta   90.00
_cell.angle_gamma   90.00
#
_symmetry.space_group_name_H-M   'P 1'
#
loop_
_entity.id
_entity.type
_entity.pdbx_description
1 polymer ?
#
loop_
_entity_poly.entity_id
_entity_poly.type
_entity_poly.pdbx_seq_one_letter_code
_entity_poly.pdbx_strand_id
1 'polypeptide(L)'
;MKFYNREIELKLLDKTRKIAFNNHSQMTVLTGRRRIGKTKLILKSCEETPTVYFFVGRSNEAQLCSQFAQIASKETAYFCKRRYTNRSF
;
A
#
# COMPACT_ATOMS: atom_id res chain seq x y z
N MET A 1 8.09 -18.77 5.37
CA MET A 1 7.88 -18.37 6.78
C MET A 1 6.43 -17.97 6.97
N LYS A 2 5.65 -18.73 7.76
CA LYS A 2 4.20 -18.48 7.93
C LYS A 2 3.94 -17.18 8.72
N PHE A 3 2.93 -16.42 8.32
CA PHE A 3 2.48 -15.21 9.03
C PHE A 3 1.53 -15.65 10.13
N TYR A 4 1.94 -15.52 11.39
CA TYR A 4 1.18 -16.04 12.52
C TYR A 4 0.33 -14.94 13.16
N ASN A 5 -0.93 -15.28 13.45
CA ASN A 5 -1.78 -14.67 14.47
C ASN A 5 -1.96 -13.13 14.39
N ARG A 6 -2.63 -12.67 13.31
CA ARG A 6 -2.98 -11.25 13.06
C ARG A 6 -4.29 -11.08 12.27
N GLU A 7 -5.18 -12.07 12.37
CA GLU A 7 -6.40 -12.12 11.56
C GLU A 7 -7.35 -10.96 11.88
N ILE A 8 -7.38 -10.53 13.14
CA ILE A 8 -8.23 -9.43 13.60
C ILE A 8 -7.74 -8.12 12.96
N GLU A 9 -6.44 -7.85 13.00
CA GLU A 9 -5.87 -6.64 12.41
C GLU A 9 -6.00 -6.65 10.89
N LEU A 10 -5.79 -7.79 10.23
CA LEU A 10 -6.02 -7.92 8.79
C LEU A 10 -7.49 -7.66 8.42
N LYS A 11 -8.44 -8.20 9.18
CA LYS A 11 -9.88 -7.93 8.98
C LYS A 11 -10.21 -6.45 9.19
N LEU A 12 -9.60 -5.80 10.18
CA LEU A 12 -9.79 -4.37 10.42
C LEU A 12 -9.25 -3.53 9.25
N LEU A 13 -8.05 -3.84 8.76
CA LEU A 13 -7.44 -3.17 7.62
C LEU A 13 -8.28 -3.35 6.34
N ASP A 14 -8.80 -4.56 6.10
CA ASP A 14 -9.67 -4.81 4.95
C ASP A 14 -11.00 -4.04 5.03
N LYS A 15 -11.64 -3.99 6.21
CA LYS A 15 -12.84 -3.17 6.43
C LYS A 15 -12.58 -1.69 6.19
N THR A 16 -11.51 -1.16 6.78
CA THR A 16 -11.09 0.23 6.63
C THR A 16 -10.87 0.58 5.16
N ARG A 17 -10.19 -0.31 4.43
CA ARG A 17 -9.95 -0.19 3.00
C ARG A 17 -11.25 -0.17 2.18
N LYS A 18 -12.20 -1.08 2.45
CA LYS A 18 -13.51 -1.11 1.77
C LYS A 18 -14.29 0.18 1.98
N ILE A 19 -14.29 0.72 3.20
CA ILE A 19 -14.93 2.01 3.50
C ILE A 19 -14.22 3.14 2.74
N ALA A 20 -12.89 3.11 2.69
CA ALA A 20 -12.09 4.11 1.99
C ALA A 20 -12.39 4.16 0.47
N PHE A 21 -12.63 3.01 -0.16
CA PHE A 21 -12.97 2.93 -1.58
C PHE A 21 -14.43 3.29 -1.90
N ASN A 22 -15.37 2.97 -1.01
CA ASN A 22 -16.80 3.12 -1.28
C ASN A 22 -17.39 4.46 -0.82
N ASN A 23 -16.87 5.06 0.26
CA ASN A 23 -17.44 6.27 0.85
C ASN A 23 -16.48 7.46 0.75
N HIS A 24 -15.42 7.46 1.56
CA HIS A 24 -14.55 8.61 1.74
C HIS A 24 -13.11 8.18 1.98
N SER A 25 -12.14 8.92 1.42
CA SER A 25 -10.72 8.69 1.63
C SER A 25 -10.37 8.64 3.12
N GLN A 26 -9.63 7.61 3.54
CA GLN A 26 -9.19 7.45 4.93
C GLN A 26 -7.67 7.38 5.03
N MET A 27 -7.12 8.02 6.07
CA MET A 27 -5.71 7.90 6.45
C MET A 27 -5.61 7.00 7.69
N THR A 28 -4.91 5.87 7.57
CA THR A 28 -4.73 4.91 8.66
C THR A 28 -3.29 4.91 9.14
N VAL A 29 -3.08 5.09 10.45
CA VAL A 29 -1.76 5.07 11.08
C VAL A 29 -1.63 3.82 11.95
N LEU A 30 -0.62 2.98 11.67
CA LEU A 30 -0.32 1.80 12.49
C LEU A 30 0.78 2.09 13.52
N THR A 31 0.41 2.03 14.80
CA THR A 31 1.31 2.23 15.93
C THR A 31 1.68 0.91 16.61
N GLY A 32 2.72 0.91 17.45
CA GLY A 32 3.15 -0.29 18.20
C GLY A 32 4.66 -0.37 18.46
N ARG A 33 5.10 -1.40 19.21
CA ARG A 33 6.52 -1.59 19.57
C ARG A 33 7.41 -1.85 18.35
N ARG A 34 8.72 -1.57 18.49
CA ARG A 34 9.73 -1.90 17.48
C ARG A 34 9.77 -3.43 17.28
N ARG A 35 9.93 -3.88 16.03
CA ARG A 35 10.01 -5.31 15.62
C ARG A 35 8.75 -6.16 15.80
N ILE A 36 7.60 -5.55 16.11
CA ILE A 36 6.32 -6.28 16.23
C ILE A 36 5.77 -6.82 14.89
N GLY A 37 6.38 -6.44 13.76
CA GLY A 37 6.00 -6.93 12.43
C GLY A 37 5.05 -6.03 11.63
N LYS A 38 4.90 -4.74 11.98
CA LYS A 38 4.01 -3.78 11.31
C LYS A 38 4.18 -3.74 9.78
N THR A 39 5.42 -3.61 9.31
CA THR A 39 5.71 -3.57 7.88
C THR A 39 5.24 -4.84 7.17
N LYS A 40 5.48 -6.01 7.78
CA LYS A 40 5.05 -7.29 7.22
C LYS A 40 3.53 -7.44 7.20
N LEU A 41 2.84 -6.91 8.21
CA LEU A 41 1.37 -6.88 8.26
C LEU A 41 0.77 -6.05 7.12
N ILE A 42 1.28 -4.83 6.90
CA ILE A 42 0.78 -3.95 5.83
C ILE A 42 1.05 -4.57 4.47
N LEU A 43 2.29 -5.03 4.23
CA LEU A 43 2.64 -5.69 2.97
C LEU A 43 1.71 -6.88 2.70
N LYS A 44 1.42 -7.70 3.71
CA LYS A 44 0.49 -8.82 3.58
C LYS A 44 -0.94 -8.37 3.25
N SER A 45 -1.43 -7.29 3.87
CA SER A 45 -2.76 -6.74 3.58
C SER A 45 -2.90 -6.16 2.17
N CYS A 46 -1.78 -5.74 1.57
CA CYS A 46 -1.73 -5.09 0.27
C CYS A 46 -1.41 -6.04 -0.89
N GLU A 47 -1.04 -7.31 -0.65
CA GLU A 47 -0.64 -8.27 -1.70
C GLU A 47 -1.65 -8.43 -2.84
N GLU A 48 -2.95 -8.31 -2.54
CA GLU A 48 -4.03 -8.50 -3.52
C GLU A 48 -4.50 -7.20 -4.19
N THR A 49 -3.94 -6.04 -3.80
CA THR A 49 -4.39 -4.73 -4.30
C THR A 49 -3.23 -3.94 -4.89
N PRO A 50 -3.42 -3.28 -6.05
CA PRO A 50 -2.40 -2.41 -6.63
C PRO A 50 -2.08 -1.29 -5.64
N THR A 51 -0.89 -1.34 -5.05
CA THR A 51 -0.49 -0.47 -3.94
C THR A 51 0.88 0.09 -4.23
N VAL A 52 1.04 1.41 -4.07
CA VAL A 52 2.34 2.06 -4.14
C VAL A 52 2.95 2.11 -2.74
N TYR A 53 4.16 1.60 -2.59
CA TYR A 53 4.89 1.58 -1.32
C TYR A 53 6.01 2.62 -1.34
N PHE A 54 5.94 3.60 -0.44
CA PHE A 54 7.00 4.58 -0.24
C PHE A 54 7.80 4.26 1.03
N PHE A 55 9.10 4.04 0.87
CA PHE A 55 10.02 3.86 1.98
C PHE A 55 10.70 5.20 2.30
N VAL A 56 10.45 5.72 3.49
CA VAL A 56 11.09 6.96 3.96
C VAL A 56 12.37 6.61 4.72
N GLY A 57 13.51 6.77 4.04
CA GLY A 57 14.85 6.60 4.62
C GLY A 57 15.41 7.91 5.19
N ARG A 58 16.64 7.85 5.73
CA ARG A 58 17.42 9.04 6.08
C ARG A 58 18.08 9.58 4.81
N SER A 59 17.42 10.55 4.16
CA SER A 59 17.92 11.26 2.97
C SER A 59 17.35 12.67 2.96
N ASN A 60 17.79 13.51 2.01
CA ASN A 60 17.23 14.85 1.86
C ASN A 60 15.83 14.77 1.21
N GLU A 61 15.01 15.79 1.46
CA GLU A 61 13.63 15.83 0.98
C GLU A 61 13.56 15.80 -0.55
N ALA A 62 14.41 16.55 -1.25
CA ALA A 62 14.41 16.63 -2.70
C ALA A 62 14.68 15.27 -3.38
N GLN A 63 15.60 14.48 -2.85
CA GLN A 63 15.88 13.13 -3.34
C GLN A 63 14.72 12.18 -3.06
N LEU A 64 14.11 12.26 -1.87
CA LEU A 64 12.94 11.44 -1.53
C LEU A 64 11.75 11.75 -2.46
N CYS A 65 11.44 13.03 -2.68
CA CYS A 65 10.37 13.44 -3.58
C CYS A 65 10.60 12.98 -5.03
N SER A 66 11.84 13.10 -5.53
CA SER A 66 12.20 12.59 -6.86
C SER A 66 12.02 11.08 -6.97
N GLN A 67 12.47 10.33 -5.97
CA GLN A 67 12.28 8.87 -5.91
C GLN A 67 10.80 8.48 -5.84
N PHE A 68 10.01 9.16 -5.00
CA PHE A 68 8.58 8.87 -4.87
C PHE A 68 7.82 9.17 -6.16
N ALA A 69 8.15 10.26 -6.85
CA ALA A 69 7.57 10.58 -8.16
C ALA A 69 7.87 9.49 -9.19
N GLN A 70 9.13 9.03 -9.27
CA GLN A 70 9.52 7.96 -10.18
C GLN A 70 8.79 6.64 -9.89
N ILE A 71 8.69 6.26 -8.61
CA ILE A 71 7.96 5.06 -8.18
C ILE A 71 6.47 5.20 -8.54
N ALA A 72 5.85 6.34 -8.22
CA ALA A 72 4.44 6.58 -8.50
C ALA A 72 4.15 6.49 -10.00
N SER A 73 4.94 7.16 -10.85
CA SER A 73 4.78 7.14 -12.30
C SER A 73 4.93 5.73 -12.87
N LYS A 74 5.89 4.94 -12.37
CA LYS A 74 6.08 3.56 -12.80
C LYS A 74 4.86 2.71 -12.49
N GLU A 75 4.43 2.69 -11.23
CA GLU A 75 3.31 1.85 -10.78
C GLU A 75 1.97 2.26 -11.42
N THR A 76 1.71 3.57 -11.57
CA THR A 76 0.48 4.05 -12.26
C THR A 76 0.50 3.81 -13.75
N ALA A 77 1.66 3.90 -14.43
CA ALA A 77 1.76 3.59 -15.86
C ALA A 77 1.48 2.10 -16.15
N TYR A 78 1.96 1.19 -15.29
CA TYR A 78 1.62 -0.23 -15.37
C TYR A 78 0.11 -0.47 -15.18
N PHE A 79 -0.50 0.22 -14.22
CA PHE A 79 -1.95 0.10 -13.97
C PHE A 79 -2.79 0.65 -15.14
N CYS A 80 -2.38 1.78 -15.72
CA CYS A 80 -3.07 2.41 -16.84
C CYS A 80 -3.06 1.49 -18.08
N LYS A 81 -1.90 0.95 -18.48
CA LYS A 81 -1.79 0.04 -19.63
C LYS A 81 -2.66 -1.21 -19.49
N ARG A 82 -2.72 -1.80 -18.29
CA ARG A 82 -3.50 -3.03 -18.01
C ARG A 82 -5.02 -2.81 -18.06
N ARG A 83 -5.48 -1.57 -17.83
CA ARG A 83 -6.90 -1.19 -17.91
C ARG A 83 -7.37 -1.02 -19.36
N TYR A 84 -6.49 -0.65 -20.28
CA TYR A 84 -6.82 -0.47 -21.69
C TYR A 84 -6.74 -1.76 -22.52
N THR A 85 -5.99 -2.78 -22.09
CA THR A 85 -5.91 -4.07 -22.82
C THR A 85 -7.09 -5.02 -22.56
N ASN A 86 -7.91 -4.77 -21.53
CA ASN A 86 -9.13 -5.57 -21.23
C ASN A 86 -10.43 -4.86 -21.66
N ARG A 87 -10.33 -3.76 -22.40
CA ARG A 87 -11.45 -3.21 -23.18
C ARG A 87 -11.19 -3.49 -24.65
N SER A 88 -11.28 -4.77 -25.02
CA SER A 88 -11.52 -5.12 -26.41
C SER A 88 -12.93 -4.67 -26.76
N PHE A 89 -13.03 -3.80 -27.76
CA PHE A 89 -14.26 -3.58 -28.52
C PHE A 89 -14.67 -4.87 -29.23
#